data_AF-A0A9W7GXT8-F1
#
_entry.id   AF-A0A9W7GXT8-F1
#
_cell.length_a   1.000
_cell.length_b   1.000
_cell.length_c   1.000
_cell.angle_alpha   90.00
_cell.angle_beta   90.00
_cell.angle_gamma   90.00
#
_symmetry.space_group_name_H-M   'P 1'
#
loop_
_entity.id
_entity.type
_entity.pdbx_description
1 polymer ?
#
loop_
_entity_poly.entity_id
_entity_poly.type
_entity_poly.pdbx_seq_one_letter_code
_entity_poly.pdbx_strand_id
1 'polypeptide(L)'
;MASTSGSSMYESQSTTRPSFFNGDNYPFWKNRMRLFIKFNDYLVWDVIEDGPYIPLRRDDEGKMVLKKKIEMSEDERKKIKINDKALHMLFCSFGPDIYSKVSSIESAKEVWDTLETTYEGTNDVKETKIGILNLSYENFKMEPDETVSKMFDLFSTIVNGSRKTNLSGSYSTHFPNLGMGREPPSSRPKT
;
A
#
# COMPACT_ATOMS: atom_id res chain seq x y z
N MET A 1 -22.09 37.02 -7.12
CA MET A 1 -21.19 35.98 -7.65
C MET A 1 -19.77 36.51 -7.58
N ALA A 2 -18.89 35.87 -6.84
CA ALA A 2 -17.46 36.08 -6.93
C ALA A 2 -16.82 34.72 -6.72
N SER A 3 -16.54 34.04 -7.83
CA SER A 3 -15.71 32.86 -7.88
C SER A 3 -14.28 33.31 -7.63
N THR A 4 -13.64 32.79 -6.59
CA THR A 4 -12.19 32.93 -6.42
C THR A 4 -11.58 31.54 -6.57
N SER A 5 -11.22 31.20 -7.80
CA SER A 5 -10.17 30.21 -8.07
C SER A 5 -8.90 30.70 -7.40
N GLY A 6 -8.35 29.90 -6.49
CA GLY A 6 -7.17 30.27 -5.70
C GLY A 6 -6.16 29.13 -5.64
N SER A 7 -5.24 29.15 -6.60
CA SER A 7 -3.82 28.77 -6.49
C SER A 7 -3.44 27.46 -5.76
N SER A 8 -3.05 26.45 -6.55
CA SER A 8 -2.19 25.36 -6.07
C SER A 8 -0.80 25.92 -5.80
N MET A 9 -0.58 26.47 -4.61
CA MET A 9 0.76 26.80 -4.12
C MET A 9 1.43 25.50 -3.67
N TYR A 10 2.64 25.24 -4.17
CA TYR A 10 3.53 24.21 -3.64
C TYR A 10 4.07 24.67 -2.27
N GLU A 11 3.19 24.72 -1.27
CA GLU A 11 3.59 24.99 0.10
C GLU A 11 4.31 23.77 0.66
N SER A 12 5.44 24.02 1.34
CA SER A 12 6.17 22.95 2.01
C SER A 12 5.26 22.33 3.08
N GLN A 13 5.06 21.02 3.01
CA GLN A 13 4.14 20.33 3.91
C GLN A 13 4.67 20.31 5.34
N SER A 14 3.76 20.33 6.31
CA SER A 14 4.09 20.29 7.73
C SER A 14 4.82 19.00 8.12
N THR A 15 5.85 19.12 8.95
CA THR A 15 6.53 17.99 9.60
C THR A 15 5.84 17.55 10.89
N THR A 16 4.90 18.36 11.40
CA THR A 16 4.24 18.15 12.70
C THR A 16 2.78 17.73 12.57
N ARG A 17 2.19 17.86 11.38
CA ARG A 17 0.80 17.47 11.10
C ARG A 17 0.75 16.38 10.04
N PRO A 18 -0.14 15.38 10.19
CA PRO A 18 -0.30 14.36 9.18
C PRO A 18 -0.82 14.97 7.87
N SER A 19 -0.46 14.35 6.74
CA SER A 19 -0.96 14.75 5.42
C SER A 19 -2.46 14.48 5.33
N PHE A 20 -3.23 15.49 4.93
CA PHE A 20 -4.68 15.38 4.74
C PHE A 20 -5.04 14.37 3.63
N PHE A 21 -6.10 13.60 3.84
CA PHE A 21 -6.62 12.61 2.91
C PHE A 21 -8.11 12.81 2.66
N ASN A 22 -8.44 13.09 1.41
CA ASN A 22 -9.81 13.24 0.92
C ASN A 22 -10.26 12.06 0.04
N GLY A 23 -9.42 11.03 -0.13
CA GLY A 23 -9.68 9.92 -1.05
C GLY A 23 -8.85 9.97 -2.34
N ASP A 24 -8.21 11.10 -2.66
CA ASP A 24 -7.40 11.23 -3.87
C ASP A 24 -5.93 10.85 -3.64
N ASN A 25 -5.30 10.32 -4.69
CA ASN A 25 -3.88 9.97 -4.73
C ASN A 25 -3.41 9.14 -3.50
N TYR A 26 -4.14 8.07 -3.21
CA TYR A 26 -3.86 7.19 -2.08
C TYR A 26 -2.40 6.71 -1.99
N PRO A 27 -1.70 6.29 -3.07
CA PRO A 27 -0.30 5.87 -2.96
C PRO A 27 0.63 6.96 -2.42
N PHE A 28 0.39 8.22 -2.80
CA PHE A 28 1.15 9.36 -2.28
C PHE A 28 0.86 9.59 -0.80
N TRP A 29 -0.43 9.62 -0.43
CA TRP A 29 -0.84 9.80 0.96
C TRP A 29 -0.32 8.66 1.86
N LYS A 30 -0.46 7.41 1.43
CA LYS A 30 -0.02 6.21 2.15
C LYS A 30 1.46 6.28 2.51
N ASN A 31 2.31 6.59 1.53
CA ASN A 31 3.75 6.68 1.76
C ASN A 31 4.11 7.82 2.72
N ARG A 32 3.47 8.99 2.57
CA ARG A 32 3.65 10.14 3.46
C ARG A 32 3.21 9.82 4.89
N MET A 33 2.03 9.24 5.05
CA MET A 33 1.48 8.87 6.35
C MET A 33 2.35 7.83 7.05
N ARG A 34 2.79 6.79 6.33
CA ARG A 34 3.74 5.79 6.86
C ARG A 34 5.01 6.44 7.40
N LEU A 35 5.63 7.36 6.64
CA LEU A 35 6.83 8.06 7.08
C LEU A 35 6.56 8.96 8.29
N PHE A 36 5.43 9.68 8.29
CA PHE A 36 5.02 10.53 9.41
C PHE A 36 4.86 9.72 10.70
N ILE A 37 4.18 8.57 10.64
CA ILE A 37 3.97 7.71 11.81
C ILE A 37 5.30 7.18 12.33
N LYS A 38 6.12 6.59 11.45
CA LYS A 38 7.45 6.05 11.82
C LYS A 38 8.37 7.10 12.43
N PHE A 39 8.32 8.32 11.90
CA PHE A 39 9.11 9.44 12.43
C PHE A 39 8.68 9.84 13.85
N ASN A 40 7.37 9.85 14.12
CA ASN A 40 6.84 10.26 15.43
C ASN A 40 6.97 9.16 16.48
N ASP A 41 6.67 7.91 16.12
CA ASP A 41 6.73 6.77 17.04
C ASP A 41 6.72 5.46 16.25
N TYR A 42 7.82 4.70 16.33
CA TYR A 42 7.93 3.45 15.58
C TYR A 42 6.97 2.37 16.12
N LEU A 43 6.68 2.35 17.43
CA LEU A 43 5.76 1.37 18.02
C LEU A 43 4.31 1.56 17.53
N VAL A 44 3.96 2.79 17.15
CA VAL A 44 2.66 3.09 16.54
C VAL A 44 2.55 2.43 15.16
N TRP A 45 3.65 2.42 14.39
CA TRP A 45 3.67 1.71 13.11
C TRP A 45 3.55 0.20 13.30
N ASP A 46 4.25 -0.37 14.28
CA ASP A 46 4.16 -1.82 14.56
C ASP A 46 2.72 -2.24 14.89
N VAL A 47 1.97 -1.44 15.65
CA VAL A 47 0.55 -1.71 15.93
C VAL A 47 -0.35 -1.63 14.68
N ILE A 48 -0.01 -0.77 13.71
CA ILE A 48 -0.74 -0.68 12.43
C ILE A 48 -0.44 -1.90 11.56
N GLU A 49 0.79 -2.38 11.55
CA GLU A 49 1.24 -3.50 10.72
C GLU A 49 0.78 -4.85 11.31
N ASP A 50 1.08 -5.08 12.59
CA ASP A 50 0.91 -6.36 13.28
C ASP A 50 -0.42 -6.47 14.05
N GLY A 51 -1.01 -5.33 14.40
CA GLY A 51 -2.26 -5.24 15.15
C GLY A 51 -2.08 -4.82 16.62
N PRO A 52 -3.19 -4.49 17.30
CA PRO A 52 -3.15 -4.02 18.67
C PRO A 52 -2.82 -5.14 19.66
N TYR A 53 -2.26 -4.75 20.80
CA TYR A 53 -2.09 -5.67 21.92
C TYR A 53 -3.45 -6.09 22.50
N ILE A 54 -3.68 -7.41 22.59
CA ILE A 54 -4.91 -7.98 23.17
C ILE A 54 -4.59 -8.51 24.59
N PRO A 55 -5.12 -7.89 25.66
CA PRO A 55 -4.85 -8.32 27.03
C PRO A 55 -5.63 -9.59 27.39
N LEU A 56 -4.97 -10.75 27.39
CA LEU A 56 -5.59 -12.05 27.68
C LEU A 56 -5.16 -12.59 29.05
N ARG A 57 -6.07 -13.32 29.71
CA ARG A 57 -5.81 -14.14 30.91
C ARG A 57 -6.37 -15.54 30.75
N ARG A 58 -5.91 -16.46 31.59
CA ARG A 58 -6.50 -17.79 31.72
C ARG A 58 -7.70 -17.72 32.68
N ASP A 59 -8.81 -18.36 32.33
CA ASP A 59 -9.94 -18.58 33.25
C ASP A 59 -9.76 -19.87 34.07
N ASP A 60 -10.73 -20.16 34.93
CA ASP A 60 -10.72 -21.30 35.85
C ASP A 60 -10.73 -22.65 35.10
N GLU A 61 -11.14 -22.65 33.83
CA GLU A 61 -11.20 -23.80 32.93
C GLU A 61 -9.96 -23.94 32.04
N GLY A 62 -9.00 -23.01 32.15
CA GLY A 62 -7.76 -23.03 31.39
C GLY A 62 -7.80 -22.33 30.03
N LYS A 63 -8.93 -21.72 29.65
CA LYS A 63 -9.13 -21.02 28.37
C LYS A 63 -8.62 -19.58 28.43
N MET A 64 -8.11 -19.08 27.31
CA MET A 64 -7.70 -17.68 27.17
C MET A 64 -8.93 -16.79 26.94
N VAL A 65 -9.14 -15.83 27.84
CA VAL A 65 -10.24 -14.86 27.82
C VAL A 65 -9.70 -13.44 27.97
N LEU A 66 -10.44 -12.45 27.49
CA LEU A 66 -10.05 -11.04 27.61
C LEU A 66 -10.00 -10.64 29.10
N LYS A 67 -8.91 -9.99 29.50
CA LYS A 67 -8.78 -9.40 30.84
C LYS A 67 -9.78 -8.28 31.03
N LYS A 68 -10.33 -8.17 32.23
CA LYS A 68 -11.11 -6.99 32.61
C LYS A 68 -10.17 -5.79 32.72
N LYS A 69 -10.66 -4.59 32.42
CA LYS A 69 -9.86 -3.36 32.53
C LYS A 69 -9.19 -3.18 33.90
N ILE A 70 -9.78 -3.67 34.99
CA ILE A 70 -9.22 -3.55 36.35
C ILE A 70 -7.99 -4.46 36.55
N GLU A 71 -7.92 -5.58 35.84
CA GLU A 71 -6.87 -6.60 35.95
C GLU A 71 -5.62 -6.27 35.10
N MET A 72 -5.70 -5.23 34.26
CA MET A 72 -4.61 -4.86 33.35
C MET A 72 -3.48 -4.14 34.08
N SER A 73 -2.25 -4.60 33.87
CA SER A 73 -1.04 -3.94 34.38
C SER A 73 -0.83 -2.58 33.72
N GLU A 74 0.05 -1.76 34.31
CA GLU A 74 0.40 -0.47 33.72
C GLU A 74 1.05 -0.62 32.33
N ASP A 75 1.88 -1.65 32.16
CA ASP A 75 2.54 -1.93 30.88
C ASP A 75 1.55 -2.43 29.81
N GLU A 76 0.55 -3.23 30.19
CA GLU A 76 -0.54 -3.63 29.29
C GLU A 76 -1.36 -2.41 28.85
N ARG A 77 -1.65 -1.48 29.77
CA ARG A 77 -2.32 -0.22 29.44
C ARG A 77 -1.49 0.64 28.51
N LYS A 78 -0.16 0.71 28.70
CA LYS A 78 0.74 1.43 27.79
C LYS A 78 0.65 0.86 26.37
N LYS A 79 0.65 -0.47 26.23
CA LYS A 79 0.52 -1.14 24.91
C LYS A 79 -0.82 -0.86 24.25
N ILE A 80 -1.93 -0.90 25.01
CA ILE A 80 -3.27 -0.57 24.47
C ILE A 80 -3.32 0.87 23.98
N LYS A 81 -2.74 1.81 24.74
CA LYS A 81 -2.70 3.24 24.35
C LYS A 81 -1.97 3.49 23.03
N ILE A 82 -1.08 2.60 22.59
CA ILE A 82 -0.38 2.75 21.31
C ILE A 82 -1.39 2.63 20.15
N ASN A 83 -2.39 1.75 20.25
CA ASN A 83 -3.48 1.67 19.29
C ASN A 83 -4.32 2.95 19.26
N ASP A 84 -4.67 3.49 20.43
CA ASP A 84 -5.43 4.76 20.50
C ASP A 84 -4.64 5.91 19.85
N LYS A 85 -3.32 5.94 20.06
CA LYS A 85 -2.42 6.91 19.41
C LYS A 85 -2.38 6.70 17.89
N ALA A 86 -2.33 5.46 17.43
CA ALA A 86 -2.38 5.12 16.01
C ALA A 86 -3.69 5.59 15.35
N LEU A 87 -4.83 5.27 15.96
CA LEU A 87 -6.15 5.74 15.51
C LEU A 87 -6.21 7.26 15.47
N HIS A 88 -5.72 7.94 16.51
CA HIS A 88 -5.71 9.40 16.54
C HIS A 88 -4.90 9.99 15.37
N MET A 89 -3.69 9.47 15.12
CA MET A 89 -2.85 9.94 14.01
C MET A 89 -3.49 9.71 12.64
N LEU A 90 -4.14 8.57 12.44
CA LEU A 90 -4.89 8.26 11.22
C LEU A 90 -6.11 9.19 11.08
N PHE A 91 -6.96 9.27 12.09
CA PHE A 91 -8.19 10.06 12.05
C PHE A 91 -7.94 11.56 11.90
N CYS A 92 -6.88 12.11 12.49
CA CYS A 92 -6.49 13.51 12.27
C CYS A 92 -6.07 13.82 10.83
N SER A 93 -5.80 12.80 10.02
CA SER A 93 -5.45 12.96 8.62
C SER A 93 -6.64 12.86 7.68
N PHE A 94 -7.80 12.37 8.14
CA PHE A 94 -8.93 12.07 7.29
C PHE A 94 -9.86 13.28 7.12
N GLY A 95 -10.30 13.49 5.89
CA GLY A 95 -11.46 14.30 5.60
C GLY A 95 -12.76 13.65 6.11
N PRO A 96 -13.86 14.41 6.23
CA PRO A 96 -15.13 13.92 6.78
C PRO A 96 -15.64 12.64 6.10
N ASP A 97 -15.52 12.56 4.77
CA ASP A 97 -15.99 11.41 3.99
C ASP A 97 -15.23 10.13 4.32
N ILE A 98 -13.90 10.23 4.47
CA ILE A 98 -13.06 9.08 4.83
C ILE A 98 -13.32 8.69 6.28
N TYR A 99 -13.32 9.69 7.17
CA TYR A 99 -13.56 9.47 8.60
C TYR A 99 -14.89 8.74 8.84
N SER A 100 -15.96 9.17 8.18
CA SER A 100 -17.29 8.55 8.35
C SER A 100 -17.31 7.04 8.04
N LYS A 101 -16.48 6.58 7.09
CA LYS A 101 -16.42 5.17 6.66
C LYS A 101 -15.68 4.27 7.66
N VAL A 102 -14.74 4.81 8.41
CA VAL A 102 -13.83 4.02 9.29
C VAL A 102 -13.98 4.37 10.77
N SER A 103 -14.80 5.35 11.12
CA SER A 103 -14.95 5.87 12.49
C SER A 103 -15.43 4.84 13.53
N SER A 104 -16.08 3.76 13.10
CA SER A 104 -16.53 2.68 13.98
C SER A 104 -15.48 1.59 14.22
N ILE A 105 -14.33 1.65 13.54
CA ILE A 105 -13.28 0.64 13.64
C ILE A 105 -12.37 0.95 14.84
N GLU A 106 -12.18 -0.03 15.72
CA GLU A 106 -11.41 0.13 16.97
C GLU A 106 -9.93 -0.27 16.83
N SER A 107 -9.55 -0.91 15.73
CA SER A 107 -8.17 -1.35 15.47
C SER A 107 -7.55 -0.46 14.40
N ALA A 108 -6.41 0.19 14.71
CA ALA A 108 -5.70 1.01 13.73
C ALA A 108 -5.21 0.18 12.53
N LYS A 109 -4.87 -1.09 12.77
CA LYS A 109 -4.59 -2.06 11.70
C LYS A 109 -5.78 -2.24 10.77
N GLU A 110 -6.96 -2.47 11.32
CA GLU A 110 -8.17 -2.69 10.53
C GLU A 110 -8.56 -1.42 9.73
N VAL A 111 -8.36 -0.22 10.30
CA VAL A 111 -8.50 1.04 9.55
C VAL A 111 -7.53 1.08 8.37
N TRP A 112 -6.26 0.74 8.60
CA TRP A 112 -5.24 0.74 7.55
C TRP A 112 -5.53 -0.28 6.45
N ASP A 113 -5.83 -1.52 6.83
CA ASP A 113 -6.16 -2.63 5.92
C ASP A 113 -7.44 -2.32 5.10
N THR A 114 -8.43 -1.66 5.72
CA THR A 114 -9.64 -1.19 5.04
C THR A 114 -9.31 -0.17 3.96
N LEU A 115 -8.43 0.79 4.25
CA LEU A 115 -7.99 1.78 3.27
C LEU A 115 -7.19 1.14 2.14
N GLU A 116 -6.26 0.23 2.45
CA GLU A 116 -5.50 -0.49 1.42
C GLU A 116 -6.44 -1.26 0.49
N THR A 117 -7.40 -1.99 1.06
CA THR A 117 -8.39 -2.74 0.29
C THR A 117 -9.26 -1.81 -0.57
N THR A 118 -9.70 -0.69 -0.02
CA THR A 118 -10.60 0.26 -0.70
C THR A 118 -9.92 0.98 -1.86
N TYR A 119 -8.65 1.37 -1.71
CA TYR A 119 -7.96 2.25 -2.65
C TYR A 119 -6.93 1.56 -3.55
N GLU A 120 -6.35 0.43 -3.12
CA GLU A 120 -5.44 -0.37 -3.94
C GLU A 120 -6.08 -1.64 -4.50
N GLY A 121 -7.24 -2.03 -3.97
CA GLY A 121 -7.88 -3.32 -4.21
C GLY A 121 -7.32 -4.43 -3.32
N THR A 122 -7.97 -5.59 -3.33
CA THR A 122 -7.52 -6.77 -2.58
C THR A 122 -6.22 -7.34 -3.15
N ASN A 123 -5.51 -8.13 -2.33
CA ASN A 123 -4.34 -8.87 -2.79
C ASN A 123 -4.68 -9.77 -3.99
N ASP A 124 -5.86 -10.41 -4.03
CA ASP A 124 -6.31 -11.22 -5.16
C ASP A 124 -6.37 -10.43 -6.48
N VAL A 125 -6.83 -9.17 -6.43
CA VAL A 125 -6.86 -8.30 -7.62
C VAL A 125 -5.45 -7.90 -8.04
N LYS A 126 -4.55 -7.68 -7.08
CA LYS A 126 -3.13 -7.39 -7.37
C LYS A 126 -2.43 -8.61 -7.97
N GLU A 127 -2.62 -9.81 -7.40
CA GLU A 127 -2.09 -11.07 -7.90
C GLU A 127 -2.64 -11.41 -9.28
N THR A 128 -3.95 -11.20 -9.51
CA THR A 128 -4.56 -11.39 -10.84
C THR A 128 -3.94 -10.45 -11.87
N LYS A 129 -3.71 -9.17 -11.53
CA LYS A 129 -3.03 -8.22 -12.41
C LYS A 129 -1.59 -8.64 -12.71
N ILE A 130 -0.85 -9.13 -11.72
CA ILE A 130 0.51 -9.66 -11.90
C ILE A 130 0.47 -10.90 -12.81
N GLY A 131 -0.47 -11.82 -12.60
CA GLY A 131 -0.67 -13.01 -13.43
C GLY A 131 -0.96 -12.65 -14.88
N ILE A 132 -1.84 -11.66 -15.13
CA ILE A 132 -2.14 -11.16 -16.48
C ILE A 132 -0.90 -10.53 -17.12
N LEU A 133 -0.13 -9.73 -16.37
CA LEU A 133 1.10 -9.11 -16.87
C LEU A 133 2.18 -10.14 -17.19
N ASN A 134 2.34 -11.17 -16.35
CA ASN A 134 3.26 -12.28 -16.59
C ASN A 134 2.83 -13.09 -17.82
N LEU A 135 1.55 -13.43 -17.94
CA LEU A 135 1.04 -14.12 -19.12
C LEU A 135 1.23 -13.29 -20.40
N SER A 136 1.02 -11.96 -20.30
CA SER A 136 1.23 -11.02 -21.40
C SER A 136 2.70 -10.91 -21.78
N TYR A 137 3.62 -10.98 -20.81
CA TYR A 137 5.06 -11.03 -21.02
C TYR A 137 5.52 -12.35 -21.66
N GLU A 138 5.04 -13.49 -21.16
CA GLU A 138 5.36 -14.82 -21.70
C GLU A 138 4.88 -15.00 -23.13
N ASN A 139 3.71 -14.45 -23.45
CA ASN A 139 3.13 -14.46 -24.80
C ASN A 139 3.57 -13.26 -25.65
N PHE A 140 4.43 -12.40 -25.13
CA PHE A 140 4.88 -11.20 -25.86
C PHE A 140 5.72 -11.61 -27.07
N LYS A 141 5.16 -11.37 -28.25
CA LYS A 141 5.85 -11.51 -29.54
C LYS A 141 5.50 -10.31 -30.40
N MET A 142 6.48 -9.85 -31.18
CA MET A 142 6.22 -8.83 -32.18
C MET A 142 5.37 -9.44 -33.31
N GLU A 143 4.27 -8.79 -33.67
CA GLU A 143 3.48 -9.21 -34.82
C GLU A 143 4.19 -8.82 -36.14
N PRO A 144 4.05 -9.62 -37.21
CA PRO A 144 4.83 -9.46 -38.44
C PRO A 144 4.58 -8.14 -39.19
N ASP A 145 3.50 -7.44 -38.87
CA ASP A 145 3.08 -6.14 -39.43
C ASP A 145 3.20 -4.98 -38.41
N GLU A 146 3.71 -5.23 -37.20
CA GLU A 146 3.90 -4.21 -36.18
C GLU A 146 5.20 -3.42 -36.38
N THR A 147 5.21 -2.13 -36.03
CA THR A 147 6.44 -1.34 -36.02
C THR A 147 7.23 -1.58 -34.74
N VAL A 148 8.57 -1.54 -34.83
CA VAL A 148 9.46 -1.71 -33.67
C VAL A 148 9.14 -0.72 -32.53
N SER A 149 8.66 0.49 -32.85
CA SER A 149 8.24 1.48 -31.84
C SER A 149 7.02 1.01 -31.04
N LYS A 150 5.98 0.48 -31.71
CA LYS A 150 4.76 -0.01 -31.02
C LYS A 150 5.08 -1.20 -30.14
N MET A 151 5.94 -2.10 -30.62
CA MET A 151 6.44 -3.23 -29.85
C MET A 151 7.17 -2.75 -28.58
N PHE A 152 8.05 -1.76 -28.70
CA PHE A 152 8.78 -1.19 -27.58
C PHE A 152 7.87 -0.49 -26.54
N ASP A 153 6.82 0.20 -27.00
CA ASP A 153 5.83 0.83 -26.12
C ASP A 153 5.02 -0.21 -25.34
N LEU A 154 4.63 -1.31 -25.98
CA LEU A 154 3.90 -2.41 -25.36
C LEU A 154 4.79 -3.14 -24.34
N PHE A 155 6.04 -3.42 -24.71
CA PHE A 155 7.04 -4.00 -23.81
C PHE A 155 7.30 -3.11 -22.59
N SER A 156 7.50 -1.81 -22.81
CA SER A 156 7.69 -0.83 -21.75
C SER A 156 6.50 -0.79 -20.80
N THR A 157 5.28 -0.91 -21.32
CA THR A 157 4.06 -0.95 -20.52
C THR A 157 4.00 -2.18 -19.63
N ILE A 158 4.33 -3.36 -20.17
CA ILE A 158 4.36 -4.63 -19.42
C ILE A 158 5.43 -4.58 -18.31
N VAL A 159 6.67 -4.22 -18.65
CA VAL A 159 7.80 -4.18 -17.69
C VAL A 159 7.62 -3.10 -16.63
N ASN A 160 7.05 -1.94 -16.99
CA ASN A 160 6.75 -0.88 -16.02
C ASN A 160 5.53 -1.23 -15.15
N GLY A 161 4.54 -1.94 -15.69
CA GLY A 161 3.41 -2.48 -14.95
C GLY A 161 3.87 -3.41 -13.83
N SER A 162 4.70 -4.42 -14.17
CA SER A 162 5.22 -5.39 -13.19
C SER A 162 6.11 -4.74 -12.13
N ARG A 163 6.87 -3.69 -12.49
CA ARG A 163 7.66 -2.93 -11.50
C ARG A 163 6.80 -2.14 -10.53
N LYS A 164 5.72 -1.50 -11.00
CA LYS A 164 4.81 -0.72 -10.14
C LYS A 164 4.03 -1.60 -9.16
N THR A 165 3.69 -2.83 -9.55
CA THR A 165 2.99 -3.78 -8.66
C THR A 165 3.93 -4.39 -7.61
N ASN A 166 5.18 -4.68 -7.96
CA ASN A 166 6.17 -5.28 -7.05
C ASN A 166 6.78 -4.29 -6.03
N LEU A 167 6.74 -2.97 -6.29
CA LEU A 167 7.21 -1.96 -5.32
C LEU A 167 6.30 -1.80 -4.08
N SER A 168 5.13 -2.44 -4.04
CA SER A 168 4.22 -2.39 -2.87
C SER A 168 4.27 -3.63 -1.96
N GLY A 169 4.97 -4.69 -2.36
CA GLY A 169 5.12 -5.92 -1.59
C GLY A 169 6.53 -6.47 -1.72
N SER A 170 7.28 -6.50 -0.63
CA SER A 170 8.63 -7.03 -0.58
C SER A 170 8.64 -8.54 -0.78
N TYR A 171 8.88 -9.03 -2.00
CA TYR A 171 9.44 -10.35 -2.25
C TYR A 171 10.42 -10.38 -3.44
N SER A 172 11.42 -11.23 -3.26
CA SER A 172 12.66 -11.47 -4.01
C SER A 172 12.65 -11.16 -5.51
N THR A 173 13.55 -10.26 -5.92
CA THR A 173 13.98 -10.09 -7.31
C THR A 173 14.81 -11.29 -7.75
N HIS A 174 14.21 -12.23 -8.46
CA HIS A 174 14.96 -13.08 -9.38
C HIS A 174 14.48 -12.80 -10.81
N PHE A 175 15.03 -11.74 -11.40
CA PHE A 175 15.05 -11.62 -12.86
C PHE A 175 16.18 -12.51 -13.37
N PRO A 176 15.92 -13.49 -14.27
CA PRO A 176 16.98 -14.21 -14.95
C PRO A 176 17.82 -13.22 -15.75
N ASN A 177 19.13 -13.37 -15.61
CA ASN A 177 20.17 -12.51 -16.15
C ASN A 177 19.93 -12.24 -17.66
N LEU A 178 20.08 -10.97 -18.07
CA LEU A 178 20.02 -10.52 -19.45
C LEU A 178 21.10 -11.21 -20.28
N GLY A 179 20.73 -12.29 -20.97
CA GLY A 179 21.45 -12.78 -22.13
C GLY A 179 20.98 -12.02 -23.37
N MET A 180 21.65 -10.92 -23.71
CA MET A 180 21.64 -10.39 -25.07
C MET A 180 22.16 -11.48 -26.01
N GLY A 181 21.25 -12.28 -26.57
CA GLY A 181 21.62 -13.48 -27.31
C GLY A 181 20.45 -14.09 -28.04
N ARG A 182 19.80 -13.33 -28.92
CA ARG A 182 19.13 -13.91 -30.10
C ARG A 182 19.47 -13.03 -31.29
N GLU A 183 20.32 -13.57 -32.15
CA GLU A 183 20.66 -12.97 -33.44
C GLU A 183 19.38 -12.77 -34.28
N PRO A 184 19.29 -11.66 -35.03
CA PRO A 184 18.19 -11.49 -35.98
C PRO A 184 18.29 -12.53 -37.09
N PRO A 185 17.15 -13.06 -37.60
CA PRO A 185 17.16 -14.01 -38.69
C PRO A 185 17.79 -13.40 -39.94
N SER A 186 18.84 -14.07 -40.43
CA SER A 186 19.54 -13.77 -41.67
C SER A 186 18.56 -13.72 -42.85
N SER A 187 18.35 -12.52 -43.38
CA SER A 187 17.68 -12.29 -44.66
C SER A 187 18.64 -12.70 -45.79
N ARG A 188 18.57 -13.96 -46.22
CA ARG A 188 19.20 -14.38 -47.49
C ARG A 188 18.33 -13.88 -48.66
N PRO A 189 18.86 -13.08 -49.60
CA PRO A 189 18.12 -12.75 -50.81
C PRO A 189 17.99 -13.98 -51.70
N LYS A 190 16.80 -14.17 -52.29
CA LYS A 190 16.61 -15.04 -53.44
C LYS A 190 17.20 -14.34 -54.67
N THR A 191 18.24 -14.94 -55.24
CA THR A 191 18.55 -14.95 -56.68
C THR A 191 19.27 -16.24 -56.98
#